data_AF-A0A8C6N467-F1
#
_entry.id   AF-A0A8C6N467-F1
#
_cell.length_a   1.000
_cell.length_b   1.000
_cell.length_c   1.000
_cell.angle_alpha   90.00
_cell.angle_beta   90.00
_cell.angle_gamma   90.00
#
_symmetry.space_group_name_H-M   'P 1'
#
loop_
_entity.id
_entity.type
_entity.pdbx_description
1 polymer ?
#
loop_
_entity_poly.entity_id
_entity_poly.type
_entity_poly.pdbx_seq_one_letter_code
_entity_poly.pdbx_strand_id
1 'polypeptide(L)'
;MAKGKRKNPTNRSQDHSPSSEPRTPTSPNPGHPNTPEKVDLDLKAYLMMMVEDIKKEFNNSLKEIQENTAKELQVLKEKQENTAKELQVLKEKQENTTKQVEVLIEKQENTSKQVMEMNKTILDLKREVDTIKKTQSEATLEIETLGKKSGTIDASISNRIQEMEERISGAEDSIENIGTTIKENGKCKKILTQNIQEIQDTMRRPNLRIIGVDENEDFQLKGPANIFNKIIEENFPNLKKEMPMNIQEAYRTPNRLDQKRNSSRHIIIRTPNALNKDRILKAVREKGQVT
;
A
#
# COMPACT_ATOMS: atom_id res chain seq x y z
N MET A 1 49.78 -65.90 -53.31
CA MET A 1 50.79 -64.81 -53.30
C MET A 1 51.37 -64.75 -51.88
N ALA A 2 52.68 -64.93 -51.71
CA ALA A 2 53.66 -63.85 -51.41
C ALA A 2 53.39 -63.15 -50.06
N LYS A 3 54.21 -63.35 -49.01
CA LYS A 3 55.45 -62.59 -48.68
C LYS A 3 55.17 -61.06 -48.55
N GLY A 4 55.38 -60.36 -47.42
CA GLY A 4 55.93 -60.70 -46.10
C GLY A 4 57.16 -59.84 -45.72
N LYS A 5 57.53 -59.76 -44.41
CA LYS A 5 58.62 -58.92 -43.80
C LYS A 5 58.25 -57.42 -43.69
N ARG A 6 58.82 -56.58 -42.79
CA ARG A 6 59.79 -56.64 -41.66
C ARG A 6 59.48 -55.40 -40.74
N LYS A 7 60.10 -55.09 -39.58
CA LYS A 7 61.45 -55.29 -39.01
C LYS A 7 61.43 -54.99 -37.48
N ASN A 8 62.40 -55.49 -36.71
CA ASN A 8 62.57 -55.20 -35.25
C ASN A 8 63.50 -53.98 -35.01
N PRO A 9 63.84 -53.64 -33.75
CA PRO A 9 65.11 -54.19 -33.22
C PRO A 9 65.19 -54.50 -31.69
N THR A 10 65.90 -55.61 -31.36
CA THR A 10 66.84 -55.84 -30.20
C THR A 10 66.41 -55.62 -28.74
N ASN A 11 66.76 -56.41 -27.70
CA ASN A 11 67.51 -57.70 -27.49
C ASN A 11 67.04 -58.27 -26.09
N ARG A 12 67.69 -59.10 -25.23
CA ARG A 12 69.06 -59.67 -25.09
C ARG A 12 69.12 -60.97 -24.22
N SER A 13 69.69 -62.05 -24.78
CA SER A 13 70.70 -63.05 -24.28
C SER A 13 70.96 -63.29 -22.76
N GLN A 14 71.29 -64.47 -22.19
CA GLN A 14 71.90 -65.76 -22.67
C GLN A 14 71.35 -66.98 -21.86
N ASP A 15 71.12 -68.19 -22.42
CA ASP A 15 71.99 -69.40 -22.65
C ASP A 15 72.34 -70.19 -21.36
N HIS A 16 72.50 -71.54 -21.29
CA HIS A 16 72.82 -72.60 -22.28
C HIS A 16 71.97 -73.91 -22.13
N SER A 17 72.34 -74.99 -22.86
CA SER A 17 71.62 -76.28 -23.07
C SER A 17 72.61 -77.50 -23.09
N PRO A 18 72.29 -78.72 -23.61
CA PRO A 18 71.34 -79.79 -23.18
C PRO A 18 72.05 -81.18 -22.99
N SER A 19 71.32 -82.31 -22.80
CA SER A 19 71.52 -83.63 -23.49
C SER A 19 70.86 -84.89 -22.85
N SER A 20 70.10 -85.65 -23.69
CA SER A 20 69.98 -87.12 -23.89
C SER A 20 69.84 -88.20 -22.78
N GLU A 21 68.96 -89.19 -23.09
CA GLU A 21 68.60 -90.47 -22.42
C GLU A 21 69.54 -91.66 -22.80
N PRO A 22 69.27 -92.99 -22.57
CA PRO A 22 68.29 -93.72 -21.71
C PRO A 22 68.93 -94.86 -20.83
N ARG A 23 68.47 -96.15 -20.89
CA ARG A 23 68.59 -97.21 -19.82
C ARG A 23 69.19 -98.58 -20.25
N THR A 24 69.86 -99.29 -19.31
CA THR A 24 69.95 -100.80 -19.13
C THR A 24 70.58 -101.70 -20.25
N PRO A 25 70.83 -103.05 -20.11
CA PRO A 25 71.04 -103.96 -18.94
C PRO A 25 72.22 -105.02 -19.03
N THR A 26 72.51 -105.70 -17.90
CA THR A 26 73.00 -107.08 -17.59
C THR A 26 73.82 -108.03 -18.55
N SER A 27 74.84 -108.71 -17.97
CA SER A 27 75.55 -109.98 -18.37
C SER A 27 76.65 -109.96 -19.46
N PRO A 28 77.58 -110.97 -19.59
CA PRO A 28 77.73 -112.27 -18.86
C PRO A 28 79.18 -112.60 -18.32
N ASN A 29 79.37 -113.86 -17.85
CA ASN A 29 80.55 -114.44 -17.15
C ASN A 29 81.53 -115.23 -18.08
N PRO A 30 82.80 -115.52 -17.69
CA PRO A 30 83.18 -116.93 -17.35
C PRO A 30 84.36 -117.14 -16.34
N GLY A 31 84.42 -118.31 -15.65
CA GLY A 31 85.67 -118.90 -15.10
C GLY A 31 85.65 -119.51 -13.66
N HIS A 32 86.05 -120.77 -13.50
CA HIS A 32 86.18 -121.58 -12.24
C HIS A 32 87.67 -121.70 -11.77
N PRO A 33 88.06 -122.40 -10.66
CA PRO A 33 87.33 -123.09 -9.55
C PRO A 33 87.80 -122.63 -8.11
N ASN A 34 87.31 -123.07 -6.92
CA ASN A 34 87.24 -124.42 -6.29
C ASN A 34 86.26 -124.49 -5.07
N THR A 35 86.13 -125.67 -4.42
CA THR A 35 85.05 -126.19 -3.50
C THR A 35 85.52 -126.52 -2.05
N PRO A 36 84.73 -127.08 -1.06
CA PRO A 36 83.27 -127.26 -0.79
C PRO A 36 82.87 -126.74 0.67
N GLU A 37 81.96 -127.20 1.59
CA GLU A 37 80.81 -128.17 1.71
C GLU A 37 79.94 -127.98 3.02
N LYS A 38 78.60 -128.26 2.99
CA LYS A 38 77.60 -128.63 4.08
C LYS A 38 77.44 -127.71 5.34
N VAL A 39 76.40 -127.79 6.22
CA VAL A 39 75.33 -128.78 6.57
C VAL A 39 73.99 -128.09 7.02
N ASP A 40 72.90 -128.87 7.10
CA ASP A 40 71.76 -128.84 8.08
C ASP A 40 70.39 -128.17 7.75
N LEU A 41 69.33 -128.55 8.50
CA LEU A 41 67.92 -128.60 8.04
C LEU A 41 66.83 -128.01 8.96
N ASP A 42 67.11 -127.66 10.22
CA ASP A 42 66.07 -127.45 11.26
C ASP A 42 65.29 -126.11 11.17
N LEU A 43 65.78 -125.13 10.41
CA LEU A 43 65.17 -123.77 10.31
C LEU A 43 63.71 -123.75 9.81
N LYS A 44 63.25 -124.80 9.12
CA LYS A 44 62.02 -124.76 8.31
C LYS A 44 60.72 -124.76 9.13
N ALA A 45 60.70 -125.40 10.30
CA ALA A 45 59.50 -125.49 11.12
C ALA A 45 59.19 -124.16 11.83
N TYR A 46 60.21 -123.54 12.43
CA TYR A 46 60.11 -122.24 13.11
C TYR A 46 59.63 -121.12 12.17
N LEU A 47 60.06 -121.16 10.91
CA LEU A 47 59.67 -120.19 9.88
C LEU A 47 58.15 -120.20 9.59
N MET A 48 57.49 -121.37 9.56
CA MET A 48 56.09 -121.45 9.15
C MET A 48 55.13 -120.87 10.21
N MET A 49 55.41 -121.10 11.50
CA MET A 49 54.58 -120.56 12.58
C MET A 49 54.63 -119.02 12.59
N MET A 50 55.82 -118.44 12.42
CA MET A 50 55.96 -116.98 12.26
C MET A 50 55.21 -116.46 11.03
N VAL A 51 55.25 -117.16 9.89
CA VAL A 51 54.51 -116.74 8.68
C VAL A 51 53.00 -116.71 8.90
N GLU A 52 52.42 -117.71 9.59
CA GLU A 52 50.98 -117.77 9.82
C GLU A 52 50.50 -116.70 10.82
N ASP A 53 51.29 -116.40 11.87
CA ASP A 53 51.00 -115.29 12.80
C ASP A 53 51.19 -113.92 12.14
N ILE A 54 52.29 -113.68 11.39
CA ILE A 54 52.50 -112.45 10.59
C ILE A 54 51.32 -112.21 9.65
N LYS A 55 50.81 -113.26 9.01
CA LYS A 55 49.67 -113.21 8.10
C LYS A 55 48.36 -112.91 8.82
N LYS A 56 48.23 -113.28 10.09
CA LYS A 56 47.07 -112.96 10.94
C LYS A 56 47.13 -111.53 11.46
N GLU A 57 48.31 -111.06 11.91
CA GLU A 57 48.56 -109.66 12.25
C GLU A 57 48.32 -108.75 11.03
N PHE A 58 48.86 -109.11 9.87
CA PHE A 58 48.69 -108.36 8.62
C PHE A 58 47.22 -108.22 8.22
N ASN A 59 46.41 -109.29 8.34
CA ASN A 59 44.98 -109.22 8.03
C ASN A 59 44.19 -108.37 9.05
N ASN A 60 44.53 -108.42 10.34
CA ASN A 60 43.94 -107.54 11.35
C ASN A 60 44.31 -106.07 11.08
N SER A 61 45.60 -105.80 10.87
CA SER A 61 46.12 -104.45 10.60
C SER A 61 45.56 -103.88 9.29
N LEU A 62 45.45 -104.68 8.22
CA LEU A 62 44.82 -104.28 6.97
C LEU A 62 43.33 -103.93 7.17
N LYS A 63 42.61 -104.72 7.97
CA LYS A 63 41.20 -104.43 8.30
C LYS A 63 41.07 -103.15 9.12
N GLU A 64 41.93 -102.93 10.10
CA GLU A 64 41.98 -101.71 10.91
C GLU A 64 42.30 -100.47 10.05
N ILE A 65 43.28 -100.57 9.13
CA ILE A 65 43.60 -99.53 8.15
C ILE A 65 42.38 -99.22 7.26
N GLN A 66 41.69 -100.24 6.74
CA GLN A 66 40.48 -100.06 5.93
C GLN A 66 39.35 -99.40 6.73
N GLU A 67 39.12 -99.82 7.97
CA GLU A 67 38.05 -99.28 8.81
C GLU A 67 38.34 -97.83 9.25
N ASN A 68 39.61 -97.49 9.50
CA ASN A 68 40.03 -96.12 9.81
C ASN A 68 39.97 -95.22 8.56
N THR A 69 40.42 -95.70 7.40
CA THR A 69 40.30 -94.97 6.12
C THR A 69 38.82 -94.73 5.76
N ALA A 70 37.93 -95.68 6.03
CA ALA A 70 36.49 -95.50 5.82
C ALA A 70 35.89 -94.42 6.74
N LYS A 71 36.30 -94.37 8.01
CA LYS A 71 35.90 -93.31 8.96
C LYS A 71 36.41 -91.94 8.51
N GLU A 72 37.68 -91.84 8.09
CA GLU A 72 38.24 -90.60 7.54
C GLU A 72 37.50 -90.14 6.27
N LEU A 73 37.21 -91.05 5.33
CA LEU A 73 36.45 -90.73 4.13
C LEU A 73 35.02 -90.26 4.43
N GLN A 74 34.35 -90.83 5.43
CA GLN A 74 33.03 -90.35 5.85
C GLN A 74 33.11 -88.95 6.48
N VAL A 75 34.05 -88.70 7.38
CA VAL A 75 34.28 -87.36 7.96
C VAL A 75 34.63 -86.34 6.87
N LEU A 76 35.43 -86.72 5.87
CA LEU A 76 35.79 -85.87 4.74
C LEU A 76 34.56 -85.53 3.88
N LYS A 77 33.67 -86.51 3.65
CA LYS A 77 32.42 -86.34 2.90
C LYS A 77 31.43 -85.44 3.63
N GLU A 78 31.24 -85.63 4.94
CA GLU A 78 30.40 -84.75 5.77
C GLU A 78 30.95 -83.31 5.81
N LYS A 79 32.27 -83.15 5.88
CA LYS A 79 32.95 -81.85 5.79
C LYS A 79 32.76 -81.18 4.42
N GLN A 80 32.78 -81.95 3.33
CA GLN A 80 32.50 -81.48 1.98
C GLN A 80 31.02 -81.07 1.82
N GLU A 81 30.09 -81.82 2.39
CA GLU A 81 28.66 -81.47 2.36
C GLU A 81 28.36 -80.20 3.17
N ASN A 82 28.98 -80.03 4.33
CA ASN A 82 28.81 -78.83 5.16
C ASN A 82 29.41 -77.58 4.51
N THR A 83 30.61 -77.67 3.91
CA THR A 83 31.19 -76.54 3.16
C THR A 83 30.40 -76.20 1.89
N ALA A 84 29.74 -77.18 1.24
CA ALA A 84 28.81 -76.90 0.15
C ALA A 84 27.57 -76.11 0.61
N LYS A 85 26.99 -76.45 1.77
CA LYS A 85 25.87 -75.71 2.39
C LYS A 85 26.28 -74.28 2.75
N GLU A 86 27.45 -74.09 3.36
CA GLU A 86 27.99 -72.76 3.67
C GLU A 86 28.17 -71.91 2.40
N LEU A 87 28.75 -72.48 1.33
CA LEU A 87 28.91 -71.80 0.04
C LEU A 87 27.57 -71.40 -0.60
N GLN A 88 26.52 -72.20 -0.44
CA GLN A 88 25.18 -71.84 -0.92
C GLN A 88 24.57 -70.69 -0.13
N VAL A 89 24.62 -70.72 1.22
CA VAL A 89 24.18 -69.61 2.08
C VAL A 89 24.98 -68.33 1.77
N LEU A 90 26.26 -68.45 1.41
CA LEU A 90 27.10 -67.31 1.04
C LEU A 90 26.71 -66.71 -0.33
N LYS A 91 26.33 -67.54 -1.31
CA LYS A 91 25.73 -67.08 -2.58
C LYS A 91 24.41 -66.36 -2.37
N GLU A 92 23.49 -66.92 -1.58
CA GLU A 92 22.18 -66.32 -1.29
C GLU A 92 22.32 -64.98 -0.56
N LYS A 93 23.29 -64.86 0.35
CA LYS A 93 23.68 -63.58 0.95
C LYS A 93 24.21 -62.59 -0.08
N GLN A 94 25.13 -63.02 -0.96
CA GLN A 94 25.71 -62.16 -2.00
C GLN A 94 24.63 -61.63 -2.96
N GLU A 95 23.72 -62.48 -3.44
CA GLU A 95 22.62 -62.10 -4.33
C GLU A 95 21.67 -61.09 -3.66
N ASN A 96 21.32 -61.31 -2.39
CA ASN A 96 20.52 -60.36 -1.61
C ASN A 96 21.26 -59.04 -1.32
N THR A 97 22.59 -59.05 -1.24
CA THR A 97 23.39 -57.81 -1.18
C THR A 97 23.39 -57.07 -2.51
N THR A 98 23.56 -57.76 -3.64
CA THR A 98 23.52 -57.15 -4.99
C THR A 98 22.18 -56.44 -5.23
N LYS A 99 21.04 -57.10 -4.95
CA LYS A 99 19.70 -56.50 -5.08
C LYS A 99 19.52 -55.24 -4.22
N GLN A 100 20.08 -55.21 -3.00
CA GLN A 100 20.04 -54.01 -2.15
C GLN A 100 20.91 -52.87 -2.70
N VAL A 101 22.09 -53.18 -3.25
CA VAL A 101 22.95 -52.18 -3.90
C VAL A 101 22.27 -51.57 -5.13
N GLU A 102 21.61 -52.39 -5.95
CA GLU A 102 20.89 -51.97 -7.15
C GLU A 102 19.75 -50.97 -6.81
N VAL A 103 18.95 -51.26 -5.78
CA VAL A 103 17.92 -50.35 -5.25
C VAL A 103 18.50 -49.06 -4.65
N LEU A 104 19.72 -49.11 -4.09
CA LEU A 104 20.41 -47.90 -3.60
C LEU A 104 20.90 -47.01 -4.75
N ILE A 105 21.39 -47.61 -5.84
CA ILE A 105 21.81 -46.88 -7.06
C ILE A 105 20.62 -46.13 -7.66
N GLU A 106 19.46 -46.79 -7.84
CA GLU A 106 18.26 -46.16 -8.38
C GLU A 106 17.79 -44.97 -7.51
N LYS A 107 17.77 -45.14 -6.19
CA LYS A 107 17.45 -44.06 -5.24
C LYS A 107 18.43 -42.89 -5.34
N GLN A 108 19.72 -43.17 -5.49
CA GLN A 108 20.74 -42.13 -5.62
C GLN A 108 20.63 -41.38 -6.95
N GLU A 109 20.32 -42.07 -8.05
CA GLU A 109 20.10 -41.44 -9.36
C GLU A 109 18.84 -40.55 -9.36
N ASN A 110 17.75 -41.01 -8.77
CA ASN A 110 16.52 -40.23 -8.63
C ASN A 110 16.71 -39.00 -7.71
N THR A 111 17.48 -39.15 -6.62
CA THR A 111 17.87 -38.01 -5.77
C THR A 111 18.74 -37.01 -6.55
N SER A 112 19.67 -37.47 -7.38
CA SER A 112 20.52 -36.62 -8.22
C SER A 112 19.71 -35.79 -9.23
N LYS A 113 18.71 -36.42 -9.90
CA LYS A 113 17.77 -35.73 -10.80
C LYS A 113 17.01 -34.62 -10.07
N GLN A 114 16.47 -34.91 -8.89
CA GLN A 114 15.74 -33.92 -8.08
C GLN A 114 16.64 -32.74 -7.65
N VAL A 115 17.90 -33.02 -7.26
CA VAL A 115 18.88 -31.97 -6.91
C VAL A 115 19.24 -31.09 -8.10
N MET A 116 19.36 -31.65 -9.31
CA MET A 116 19.58 -30.84 -10.53
C MET A 116 18.39 -29.92 -10.83
N GLU A 117 17.17 -30.41 -10.66
CA GLU A 117 15.95 -29.61 -10.86
C GLU A 117 15.81 -28.49 -9.81
N MET A 118 16.09 -28.78 -8.53
CA MET A 118 16.17 -27.78 -7.47
C MET A 118 17.24 -26.71 -7.74
N ASN A 119 18.41 -27.09 -8.25
CA ASN A 119 19.46 -26.13 -8.62
C ASN A 119 19.01 -25.19 -9.76
N LYS A 120 18.18 -25.68 -10.69
CA LYS A 120 17.60 -24.84 -11.75
C LYS A 120 16.62 -23.82 -11.16
N THR A 121 15.67 -24.25 -10.32
CA THR A 121 14.69 -23.32 -9.73
C THR A 121 15.34 -22.29 -8.81
N ILE A 122 16.41 -22.65 -8.08
CA ILE A 122 17.23 -21.70 -7.30
C ILE A 122 17.89 -20.63 -8.19
N LEU A 123 18.41 -21.01 -9.37
CA LEU A 123 18.99 -20.05 -10.32
C LEU A 123 17.93 -19.13 -10.93
N ASP A 124 16.72 -19.64 -11.19
CA ASP A 124 15.62 -18.87 -11.75
C ASP A 124 15.08 -17.85 -10.71
N LEU A 125 14.78 -18.29 -9.49
CA LEU A 125 14.41 -17.44 -8.35
C LEU A 125 15.46 -16.35 -8.05
N LYS A 126 16.75 -16.65 -8.22
CA LYS A 126 17.80 -15.65 -8.01
C LYS A 126 17.70 -14.47 -8.98
N ARG A 127 17.40 -14.73 -10.26
CA ARG A 127 17.21 -13.66 -11.26
C ARG A 127 15.94 -12.85 -11.00
N GLU A 128 14.89 -13.49 -10.50
CA GLU A 128 13.68 -12.78 -10.05
C GLU A 128 13.99 -11.85 -8.87
N VAL A 129 14.72 -12.30 -7.84
CA VAL A 129 15.14 -11.47 -6.70
C VAL A 129 15.98 -10.28 -7.13
N ASP A 130 16.97 -10.46 -8.02
CA ASP A 130 17.78 -9.36 -8.55
C ASP A 130 16.91 -8.35 -9.35
N THR A 131 15.90 -8.83 -10.08
CA THR A 131 14.95 -7.98 -10.82
C THR A 131 14.04 -7.20 -9.89
N ILE A 132 13.45 -7.85 -8.87
CA ILE A 132 12.62 -7.22 -7.84
C ILE A 132 13.41 -6.13 -7.11
N LYS A 133 14.66 -6.41 -6.75
CA LYS A 133 15.55 -5.46 -6.06
C LYS A 133 15.83 -4.21 -6.91
N LYS A 134 16.02 -4.37 -8.23
CA LYS A 134 16.15 -3.23 -9.16
C LYS A 134 14.87 -2.39 -9.18
N THR A 135 13.72 -3.01 -9.43
CA THR A 135 12.41 -2.33 -9.47
C THR A 135 12.09 -1.60 -8.15
N GLN A 136 12.42 -2.21 -7.00
CA GLN A 136 12.26 -1.59 -5.69
C GLN A 136 13.12 -0.33 -5.54
N SER A 137 14.36 -0.34 -6.01
CA SER A 137 15.25 0.84 -5.96
C SER A 137 14.74 1.99 -6.83
N GLU A 138 14.21 1.68 -8.02
CA GLU A 138 13.61 2.66 -8.94
C GLU A 138 12.36 3.30 -8.32
N ALA A 139 11.46 2.49 -7.75
CA ALA A 139 10.29 2.97 -7.04
C ALA A 139 10.61 3.85 -5.82
N THR A 140 11.67 3.53 -5.05
CA THR A 140 12.06 4.39 -3.90
C THR A 140 12.55 5.77 -4.33
N LEU A 141 13.22 5.89 -5.47
CA LEU A 141 13.65 7.18 -6.02
C LEU A 141 12.45 8.00 -6.52
N GLU A 142 11.48 7.37 -7.20
CA GLU A 142 10.26 8.04 -7.64
C GLU A 142 9.49 8.63 -6.44
N ILE A 143 9.27 7.82 -5.39
CA ILE A 143 8.62 8.25 -4.13
C ILE A 143 9.36 9.44 -3.51
N GLU A 144 10.69 9.44 -3.46
CA GLU A 144 11.46 10.56 -2.92
C GLU A 144 11.28 11.84 -3.76
N THR A 145 11.28 11.75 -5.09
CA THR A 145 11.03 12.92 -5.95
C THR A 145 9.60 13.46 -5.84
N LEU A 146 8.61 12.58 -5.62
CA LEU A 146 7.22 12.97 -5.39
C LEU A 146 7.05 13.65 -4.03
N GLY A 147 7.69 13.15 -2.97
CA GLY A 147 7.69 13.79 -1.66
C GLY A 147 8.26 15.22 -1.68
N LYS A 148 9.38 15.42 -2.40
CA LYS A 148 9.99 16.76 -2.60
C LYS A 148 9.08 17.71 -3.40
N LYS A 149 8.31 17.19 -4.37
CA LYS A 149 7.30 17.95 -5.13
C LYS A 149 6.07 18.29 -4.27
N SER A 150 5.62 17.38 -3.41
CA SER A 150 4.53 17.66 -2.45
C SER A 150 4.94 18.80 -1.53
N GLY A 151 6.04 18.65 -0.78
CA GLY A 151 6.44 19.66 0.23
C GLY A 151 6.66 21.07 -0.31
N THR A 152 7.02 21.21 -1.60
CA THR A 152 7.12 22.53 -2.27
C THR A 152 5.76 23.09 -2.69
N ILE A 153 4.80 22.24 -3.09
CA ILE A 153 3.40 22.62 -3.31
C ILE A 153 2.72 22.96 -1.97
N ASP A 154 2.90 22.14 -0.95
CA ASP A 154 2.28 22.28 0.38
C ASP A 154 2.72 23.59 1.06
N ALA A 155 4.01 23.96 0.96
CA ALA A 155 4.52 25.26 1.40
C ALA A 155 3.94 26.43 0.57
N SER A 156 3.81 26.27 -0.75
CA SER A 156 3.22 27.30 -1.62
C SER A 156 1.73 27.53 -1.33
N ILE A 157 0.98 26.48 -1.02
CA ILE A 157 -0.42 26.56 -0.60
C ILE A 157 -0.52 27.24 0.77
N SER A 158 0.30 26.82 1.74
CA SER A 158 0.33 27.40 3.09
C SER A 158 0.57 28.92 3.07
N ASN A 159 1.58 29.38 2.32
CA ASN A 159 1.88 30.81 2.20
C ASN A 159 0.72 31.60 1.56
N ARG A 160 0.02 31.01 0.58
CA ARG A 160 -1.15 31.63 -0.06
C ARG A 160 -2.38 31.67 0.84
N ILE A 161 -2.54 30.69 1.74
CA ILE A 161 -3.60 30.70 2.75
C ILE A 161 -3.34 31.84 3.73
N GLN A 162 -2.13 31.95 4.29
CA GLN A 162 -1.77 33.03 5.21
C GLN A 162 -1.97 34.43 4.58
N GLU A 163 -1.55 34.63 3.32
CA GLU A 163 -1.78 35.90 2.61
C GLU A 163 -3.28 36.23 2.49
N MET A 164 -4.14 35.23 2.28
CA MET A 164 -5.59 35.43 2.24
C MET A 164 -6.19 35.69 3.62
N GLU A 165 -5.69 35.04 4.68
CA GLU A 165 -6.14 35.26 6.07
C GLU A 165 -5.82 36.69 6.53
N GLU A 166 -4.60 37.17 6.31
CA GLU A 166 -4.19 38.56 6.61
C GLU A 166 -5.04 39.58 5.84
N ARG A 167 -5.33 39.31 4.56
CA ARG A 167 -6.17 40.15 3.71
C ARG A 167 -7.66 40.13 4.07
N ILE A 168 -8.17 39.01 4.61
CA ILE A 168 -9.54 38.90 5.12
C ILE A 168 -9.66 39.70 6.43
N SER A 169 -8.73 39.51 7.37
CA SER A 169 -8.71 40.25 8.64
C SER A 169 -8.72 41.77 8.44
N GLY A 170 -7.86 42.31 7.57
CA GLY A 170 -7.88 43.74 7.24
C GLY A 170 -9.15 44.24 6.52
N ALA A 171 -9.89 43.34 5.86
CA ALA A 171 -11.19 43.65 5.28
C ALA A 171 -12.31 43.64 6.33
N GLU A 172 -12.25 42.74 7.33
CA GLU A 172 -13.19 42.70 8.45
C GLU A 172 -13.09 43.96 9.32
N ASP A 173 -11.86 44.37 9.68
CA ASP A 173 -11.59 45.66 10.35
C ASP A 173 -12.17 46.85 9.56
N SER A 174 -11.98 46.84 8.24
CA SER A 174 -12.51 47.89 7.35
C SER A 174 -14.04 47.91 7.33
N ILE A 175 -14.68 46.74 7.35
CA ILE A 175 -16.14 46.60 7.37
C ILE A 175 -16.72 47.07 8.71
N GLU A 176 -16.08 46.78 9.85
CA GLU A 176 -16.54 47.30 11.15
C GLU A 176 -16.46 48.84 11.20
N ASN A 177 -15.34 49.43 10.74
CA ASN A 177 -15.18 50.89 10.67
C ASN A 177 -16.19 51.57 9.73
N ILE A 178 -16.59 50.92 8.64
CA ILE A 178 -17.70 51.38 7.79
C ILE A 178 -19.04 51.25 8.54
N GLY A 179 -19.25 50.16 9.27
CA GLY A 179 -20.46 49.91 10.08
C GLY A 179 -20.68 50.93 11.19
N THR A 180 -19.64 51.32 11.92
CA THR A 180 -19.69 52.39 12.92
C THR A 180 -20.03 53.73 12.25
N THR A 181 -19.33 54.08 11.16
CA THR A 181 -19.58 55.31 10.38
C THR A 181 -21.03 55.40 9.87
N ILE A 182 -21.60 54.31 9.36
CA ILE A 182 -23.00 54.24 8.91
C ILE A 182 -23.96 54.43 10.09
N LYS A 183 -23.69 53.80 11.24
CA LYS A 183 -24.48 53.92 12.47
C LYS A 183 -24.53 55.36 12.98
N GLU A 184 -23.44 56.11 12.87
CA GLU A 184 -23.37 57.52 13.27
C GLU A 184 -24.06 58.46 12.28
N ASN A 185 -23.82 58.29 10.97
CA ASN A 185 -24.57 58.99 9.94
C ASN A 185 -26.10 58.76 10.06
N GLY A 186 -26.51 57.56 10.48
CA GLY A 186 -27.90 57.23 10.83
C GLY A 186 -28.46 58.01 12.02
N LYS A 187 -27.65 58.33 13.05
CA LYS A 187 -28.04 59.24 14.15
C LYS A 187 -28.17 60.67 13.62
N CYS A 188 -27.16 61.17 12.91
CA CYS A 188 -27.11 62.54 12.39
C CYS A 188 -28.28 62.84 11.45
N LYS A 189 -28.64 61.89 10.57
CA LYS A 189 -29.81 62.02 9.68
C LYS A 189 -31.13 62.16 10.46
N LYS A 190 -31.32 61.44 11.57
CA LYS A 190 -32.51 61.57 12.42
C LYS A 190 -32.57 62.95 13.08
N ILE A 191 -31.46 63.40 13.67
CA ILE A 191 -31.36 64.73 14.31
C ILE A 191 -31.63 65.85 13.28
N LEU A 192 -31.00 65.79 12.11
CA LEU A 192 -31.22 66.78 11.04
C LEU A 192 -32.69 66.80 10.57
N THR A 193 -33.34 65.64 10.46
CA THR A 193 -34.77 65.55 10.10
C THR A 193 -35.65 66.21 11.16
N GLN A 194 -35.38 65.97 12.45
CA GLN A 194 -36.09 66.59 13.56
C GLN A 194 -35.90 68.12 13.57
N ASN A 195 -34.66 68.59 13.44
CA ASN A 195 -34.33 70.03 13.39
C ASN A 195 -35.05 70.73 12.21
N ILE A 196 -35.11 70.08 11.04
CA ILE A 196 -35.85 70.60 9.87
C ILE A 196 -37.36 70.69 10.15
N GLN A 197 -37.94 69.71 10.86
CA GLN A 197 -39.35 69.74 11.24
C GLN A 197 -39.64 70.89 12.22
N GLU A 198 -38.82 71.05 13.26
CA GLU A 198 -38.94 72.14 14.24
C GLU A 198 -38.78 73.53 13.60
N ILE A 199 -37.83 73.69 12.67
CA ILE A 199 -37.68 74.92 11.88
C ILE A 199 -38.91 75.16 10.99
N GLN A 200 -39.45 74.12 10.35
CA GLN A 200 -40.67 74.28 9.54
C GLN A 200 -41.89 74.65 10.39
N ASP A 201 -42.06 74.08 11.57
CA ASP A 201 -43.23 74.35 12.41
C ASP A 201 -43.12 75.69 13.16
N THR A 202 -41.93 76.11 13.57
CA THR A 202 -41.70 77.48 14.07
C THR A 202 -41.94 78.53 12.98
N MET A 203 -41.46 78.31 11.75
CA MET A 203 -41.70 79.20 10.61
C MET A 203 -43.18 79.21 10.15
N ARG A 204 -43.90 78.09 10.31
CA ARG A 204 -45.36 78.02 10.07
C ARG A 204 -46.20 78.51 11.26
N ARG A 205 -45.59 78.74 12.43
CA ARG A 205 -46.31 79.12 13.65
C ARG A 205 -47.20 80.36 13.45
N PRO A 206 -46.80 81.47 12.80
CA PRO A 206 -47.68 82.62 12.54
C PRO A 206 -48.63 82.47 11.32
N ASN A 207 -48.59 81.36 10.59
CA ASN A 207 -49.37 81.23 9.35
C ASN A 207 -50.79 80.70 9.62
N LEU A 208 -51.79 81.49 9.24
CA LEU A 208 -53.19 81.09 9.10
C LEU A 208 -53.42 80.47 7.71
N ARG A 209 -54.38 79.55 7.61
CA ARG A 209 -54.76 78.87 6.36
C ARG A 209 -56.28 78.91 6.17
N ILE A 210 -56.75 79.64 5.16
CA ILE A 210 -58.16 79.75 4.80
C ILE A 210 -58.48 78.73 3.71
N ILE A 211 -59.66 78.10 3.78
CA ILE A 211 -60.11 76.98 2.94
C ILE A 211 -61.51 77.31 2.42
N GLY A 212 -61.88 76.86 1.22
CA GLY A 212 -63.23 77.06 0.67
C GLY A 212 -63.52 78.46 0.12
N VAL A 213 -62.50 79.30 -0.06
CA VAL A 213 -62.65 80.62 -0.71
C VAL A 213 -62.49 80.46 -2.22
N ASP A 214 -63.50 80.81 -3.01
CA ASP A 214 -63.49 80.65 -4.47
C ASP A 214 -62.51 81.57 -5.21
N GLU A 215 -62.30 81.26 -6.49
CA GLU A 215 -61.27 81.87 -7.36
C GLU A 215 -61.85 82.67 -8.54
N ASN A 216 -63.09 83.11 -8.42
CA ASN A 216 -63.76 83.93 -9.43
C ASN A 216 -62.99 85.25 -9.65
N GLU A 217 -63.08 85.83 -10.84
CA GLU A 217 -62.20 86.90 -11.33
C GLU A 217 -62.15 88.12 -10.39
N ASP A 218 -63.29 88.52 -9.84
CA ASP A 218 -63.45 89.53 -8.78
C ASP A 218 -62.54 89.33 -7.55
N PHE A 219 -62.35 88.08 -7.13
CA PHE A 219 -61.54 87.70 -5.98
C PHE A 219 -60.05 87.59 -6.32
N GLN A 220 -59.71 87.39 -7.59
CA GLN A 220 -58.32 87.48 -8.06
C GLN A 220 -57.85 88.94 -8.07
N LEU A 221 -58.67 89.86 -8.59
CA LEU A 221 -58.37 91.29 -8.66
C LEU A 221 -58.23 91.95 -7.27
N LYS A 222 -59.04 91.55 -6.28
CA LYS A 222 -59.03 92.13 -4.93
C LYS A 222 -57.85 91.65 -4.07
N GLY A 223 -57.22 90.52 -4.42
CA GLY A 223 -56.02 89.99 -3.76
C GLY A 223 -56.26 89.36 -2.37
N PRO A 224 -55.39 88.42 -1.91
CA PRO A 224 -55.69 87.60 -0.73
C PRO A 224 -55.74 88.37 0.60
N ALA A 225 -55.04 89.51 0.71
CA ALA A 225 -55.06 90.36 1.89
C ALA A 225 -56.44 91.01 2.14
N ASN A 226 -57.08 91.52 1.09
CA ASN A 226 -58.39 92.18 1.21
C ASN A 226 -59.51 91.17 1.49
N ILE A 227 -59.40 89.95 0.97
CA ILE A 227 -60.28 88.83 1.30
C ILE A 227 -60.26 88.56 2.81
N PHE A 228 -59.07 88.44 3.41
CA PHE A 228 -58.93 88.24 4.86
C PHE A 228 -59.55 89.40 5.65
N ASN A 229 -59.26 90.66 5.26
CA ASN A 229 -59.82 91.83 5.94
C ASN A 229 -61.36 91.87 5.88
N LYS A 230 -61.97 91.48 4.75
CA LYS A 230 -63.43 91.36 4.61
C LYS A 230 -63.99 90.28 5.55
N ILE A 231 -63.42 89.08 5.54
CA ILE A 231 -63.85 87.97 6.42
C ILE A 231 -63.78 88.40 7.89
N ILE A 232 -62.70 89.07 8.31
CA ILE A 232 -62.54 89.56 9.69
C ILE A 232 -63.58 90.64 10.05
N GLU A 233 -63.89 91.55 9.14
CA GLU A 233 -64.88 92.61 9.37
C GLU A 233 -66.31 92.06 9.49
N GLU A 234 -66.69 91.15 8.59
CA GLU A 234 -68.02 90.53 8.59
C GLU A 234 -68.20 89.54 9.76
N ASN A 235 -67.12 88.86 10.19
CA ASN A 235 -67.23 87.82 11.22
C ASN A 235 -66.83 88.24 12.64
N PHE A 236 -65.86 89.14 12.79
CA PHE A 236 -65.18 89.45 14.06
C PHE A 236 -64.96 90.97 14.26
N PRO A 237 -66.01 91.81 14.17
CA PRO A 237 -65.86 93.27 14.20
C PRO A 237 -65.26 93.82 15.50
N ASN A 238 -65.41 93.12 16.63
CA ASN A 238 -64.76 93.50 17.89
C ASN A 238 -63.24 93.25 17.84
N LEU A 239 -62.82 92.11 17.29
CA LEU A 239 -61.40 91.76 17.16
C LEU A 239 -60.65 92.74 16.23
N LYS A 240 -61.32 93.27 15.19
CA LYS A 240 -60.80 94.35 14.32
C LYS A 240 -60.59 95.69 15.06
N LYS A 241 -61.36 95.96 16.13
CA LYS A 241 -61.23 97.16 16.99
C LYS A 241 -60.17 96.99 18.08
N GLU A 242 -60.12 95.81 18.70
CA GLU A 242 -59.15 95.49 19.77
C GLU A 242 -57.72 95.30 19.25
N MET A 243 -57.56 94.89 17.99
CA MET A 243 -56.26 94.62 17.37
C MET A 243 -56.27 95.01 15.88
N PRO A 244 -55.52 96.06 15.46
CA PRO A 244 -55.35 96.34 14.04
C PRO A 244 -54.59 95.18 13.37
N MET A 245 -55.25 94.50 12.44
CA MET A 245 -54.71 93.30 11.79
C MET A 245 -53.77 93.64 10.64
N ASN A 246 -52.55 94.05 10.99
CA ASN A 246 -51.46 94.13 10.02
C ASN A 246 -51.15 92.72 9.50
N ILE A 247 -51.14 92.54 8.18
CA ILE A 247 -50.76 91.28 7.52
C ILE A 247 -49.31 91.41 7.06
N GLN A 248 -48.48 90.40 7.28
CA GLN A 248 -47.08 90.41 6.80
C GLN A 248 -47.00 89.93 5.33
N GLU A 249 -47.62 88.79 5.02
CA GLU A 249 -47.67 88.18 3.69
C GLU A 249 -49.05 87.54 3.47
N ALA A 250 -49.57 87.58 2.24
CA ALA A 250 -50.86 86.99 1.88
C ALA A 250 -50.80 86.39 0.46
N TYR A 251 -50.89 85.06 0.33
CA TYR A 251 -50.78 84.38 -0.97
C TYR A 251 -51.71 83.16 -1.08
N ARG A 252 -52.11 82.81 -2.31
CA ARG A 252 -52.74 81.52 -2.62
C ARG A 252 -51.65 80.44 -2.69
N THR A 253 -51.91 79.27 -2.13
CA THR A 253 -50.99 78.13 -2.26
C THR A 253 -50.75 77.82 -3.75
N PRO A 254 -49.49 77.59 -4.21
CA PRO A 254 -49.22 77.17 -5.58
C PRO A 254 -50.01 75.93 -5.98
N ASN A 255 -50.31 75.78 -7.28
CA ASN A 255 -51.05 74.62 -7.73
C ASN A 255 -50.22 73.34 -7.52
N ARG A 256 -50.89 72.24 -7.13
CA ARG A 256 -50.27 70.92 -7.09
C ARG A 256 -50.35 70.31 -8.49
N LEU A 257 -49.53 69.29 -8.75
CA LEU A 257 -49.40 68.67 -10.07
C LEU A 257 -50.73 68.12 -10.63
N ASP A 258 -51.70 67.80 -9.76
CA ASP A 258 -53.08 67.45 -10.14
C ASP A 258 -53.86 68.68 -10.64
N GLN A 259 -53.66 69.07 -11.90
CA GLN A 259 -54.36 70.20 -12.53
C GLN A 259 -55.89 70.01 -12.65
N LYS A 260 -56.42 68.82 -12.32
CA LYS A 260 -57.85 68.43 -12.36
C LYS A 260 -58.60 68.57 -11.02
N ARG A 261 -58.04 69.24 -10.01
CA ARG A 261 -58.72 69.45 -8.72
C ARG A 261 -59.67 70.63 -8.78
N ASN A 262 -60.98 70.38 -8.84
CA ASN A 262 -62.07 71.37 -8.79
C ASN A 262 -62.21 72.06 -7.40
N SER A 263 -61.14 72.16 -6.60
CA SER A 263 -61.16 72.65 -5.23
C SER A 263 -60.31 73.92 -5.10
N SER A 264 -60.95 75.03 -4.74
CA SER A 264 -60.35 76.37 -4.63
C SER A 264 -59.09 76.36 -3.73
N ARG A 265 -57.98 76.93 -4.20
CA ARG A 265 -56.65 76.84 -3.55
C ARG A 265 -56.65 77.61 -2.24
N HIS A 266 -56.06 77.00 -1.21
CA HIS A 266 -56.06 77.54 0.14
C HIS A 266 -55.23 78.83 0.19
N ILE A 267 -55.75 79.87 0.88
CA ILE A 267 -55.01 81.10 1.15
C ILE A 267 -54.13 80.89 2.38
N ILE A 268 -52.89 81.35 2.32
CA ILE A 268 -51.98 81.50 3.47
C ILE A 268 -51.91 82.98 3.84
N ILE A 269 -52.20 83.30 5.10
CA ILE A 269 -52.05 84.63 5.69
C ILE A 269 -51.01 84.54 6.80
N ARG A 270 -49.93 85.31 6.71
CA ARG A 270 -48.88 85.38 7.73
C ARG A 270 -49.16 86.55 8.66
N THR A 271 -49.44 86.27 9.94
CA THR A 271 -49.59 87.32 10.96
C THR A 271 -48.21 87.80 11.44
N PRO A 272 -48.08 89.03 12.00
CA PRO A 272 -46.78 89.60 12.38
C PRO A 272 -46.11 88.85 13.55
N ASN A 273 -46.91 88.11 14.33
CA ASN A 273 -46.47 87.22 15.40
C ASN A 273 -47.49 86.07 15.54
N ALA A 274 -47.15 85.04 16.32
CA ALA A 274 -48.03 83.89 16.56
C ALA A 274 -49.25 84.22 17.45
N LEU A 275 -49.12 85.13 18.42
CA LEU A 275 -50.19 85.49 19.37
C LEU A 275 -51.42 86.07 18.66
N ASN A 276 -51.21 86.86 17.59
CA ASN A 276 -52.29 87.40 16.77
C ASN A 276 -53.10 86.27 16.11
N LYS A 277 -52.42 85.27 15.52
CA LYS A 277 -53.06 84.05 14.99
C LYS A 277 -53.78 83.27 16.09
N ASP A 278 -53.16 83.08 17.25
CA ASP A 278 -53.76 82.29 18.34
C ASP A 278 -55.04 82.96 18.89
N ARG A 279 -55.08 84.31 18.93
CA ARG A 279 -56.29 85.10 19.22
C ARG A 279 -57.37 84.93 18.14
N ILE A 280 -57.00 85.04 16.85
CA ILE A 280 -57.94 84.84 15.73
C ILE A 280 -58.54 83.42 15.78
N LEU A 281 -57.71 82.39 15.97
CA LEU A 281 -58.16 81.00 16.10
C LEU A 281 -59.00 80.76 17.37
N LYS A 282 -58.78 81.52 18.45
CA LYS A 282 -59.65 81.50 19.64
C LYS A 282 -61.03 82.05 19.31
N ALA A 283 -61.12 83.24 18.72
CA ALA A 283 -62.39 83.83 18.29
C ALA A 283 -63.15 82.96 17.26
N VAL A 284 -62.45 82.34 16.32
CA VAL A 284 -63.04 81.38 15.35
C VAL A 284 -63.64 80.16 16.07
N ARG A 285 -62.94 79.58 17.05
CA ARG A 285 -63.48 78.46 17.86
C ARG A 285 -64.66 78.88 18.73
N GLU A 286 -64.67 80.10 19.25
CA GLU A 286 -65.75 80.64 20.09
C GLU A 286 -67.01 80.98 19.29
N LYS A 287 -66.85 81.46 18.05
CA LYS A 287 -67.98 81.69 17.12
C LYS A 287 -68.51 80.40 16.48
N GLY A 288 -67.66 79.39 16.31
CA GLY A 288 -68.00 78.10 15.70
C GLY A 288 -68.12 78.15 14.17
N GLN A 289 -68.96 79.05 13.63
CA GLN A 289 -69.15 79.23 12.19
C GLN A 289 -68.54 80.54 11.69
N VAL A 290 -67.87 80.46 10.53
CA VAL A 290 -67.35 81.61 9.78
C VAL A 290 -68.01 81.57 8.40
N THR A 291 -68.47 82.73 7.93
CA THR A 291 -69.07 82.96 6.61
C THR A 291 -68.12 83.78 5.74
#